data_AF-A0A1W1DA30-F1
#
_entry.id   AF-A0A1W1DA30-F1
#
_cell.length_a   1.000
_cell.length_b   1.000
_cell.length_c   1.000
_cell.angle_alpha   90.00
_cell.angle_beta   90.00
_cell.angle_gamma   90.00
#
_symmetry.space_group_name_H-M   'P 1'
#
loop_
_entity.id
_entity.type
_entity.pdbx_description
1 polymer ?
#
loop_
_entity_poly.entity_id
_entity_poly.type
_entity_poly.pdbx_seq_one_letter_code
_entity_poly.pdbx_strand_id
1 'polypeptide(L)'
;MFDIDALPDNRFEKLLASVDVGDIWGVGSKSALKLNRVGITTALNFYKADIGIIETLLGVNGKRIYRELYGHSCLAIEEVAPLRRQIVSSRSFGADLSGFDEINQALTTLTRKAVNKLNKQSLATTSMSVFIYTNPFKKNVPCINLSKTIGMSVPISDEKLLIPLCAKLLKQIYEPGYRFYKGGVMLGNLTLDKSQQDLFVANDKSTQLSSHPYGHLLRYASELGNDRWLPRAEFQSNRFTTHWNELLSV
;
A
#
# COMPACT_ATOMS: atom_id res chain seq x y z
N MET A 1 -7.10 -14.99 -31.66
CA MET A 1 -7.64 -15.00 -30.30
C MET A 1 -7.80 -16.46 -29.91
N PHE A 2 -7.02 -16.96 -28.95
CA PHE A 2 -7.12 -18.36 -28.51
C PHE A 2 -8.36 -18.48 -27.65
N ASP A 3 -9.41 -19.12 -28.17
CA ASP A 3 -10.62 -19.41 -27.41
C ASP A 3 -10.43 -20.74 -26.69
N ILE A 4 -10.21 -20.68 -25.37
CA ILE A 4 -9.94 -21.85 -24.54
C ILE A 4 -11.21 -22.71 -24.42
N ASP A 5 -12.39 -22.10 -24.53
CA ASP A 5 -13.68 -22.76 -24.39
C ASP A 5 -14.03 -23.62 -25.62
N ALA A 6 -13.37 -23.39 -26.75
CA ALA A 6 -13.54 -24.16 -27.99
C ALA A 6 -12.60 -25.38 -28.10
N LEU A 7 -11.80 -25.67 -27.07
CA LEU A 7 -10.85 -26.77 -27.09
C LEU A 7 -11.54 -28.11 -26.77
N PRO A 8 -11.19 -29.21 -27.47
CA PRO A 8 -11.66 -30.53 -27.08
C PRO A 8 -11.11 -30.92 -25.71
N ASP A 9 -11.91 -31.58 -24.88
CA ASP A 9 -11.63 -31.88 -23.45
C ASP A 9 -10.23 -32.47 -23.22
N ASN A 10 -9.78 -33.39 -24.08
CA ASN A 10 -8.44 -33.99 -23.98
C ASN A 10 -7.30 -32.95 -24.10
N ARG A 11 -7.47 -31.96 -24.98
CA ARG A 11 -6.49 -30.88 -25.14
C ARG A 11 -6.55 -29.90 -23.98
N PHE A 12 -7.75 -29.65 -23.44
CA PHE A 12 -7.94 -28.82 -22.25
C PHE A 12 -7.28 -29.44 -21.00
N GLU A 13 -7.50 -30.74 -20.75
CA GLU A 13 -6.85 -31.42 -19.63
C GLU A 13 -5.32 -31.44 -19.74
N LYS A 14 -4.78 -31.62 -20.96
CA LYS A 14 -3.33 -31.55 -21.21
C LYS A 14 -2.76 -30.17 -20.93
N LEU A 15 -3.47 -29.11 -21.30
CA LEU A 15 -3.07 -27.74 -20.99
C LEU A 15 -3.06 -27.51 -19.48
N LEU A 16 -4.12 -27.90 -18.77
CA LEU A 16 -4.17 -27.79 -17.31
C LEU A 16 -3.11 -28.63 -16.61
N ALA A 17 -2.72 -29.78 -17.17
CA ALA A 17 -1.65 -30.60 -16.63
C ALA A 17 -0.27 -29.95 -16.79
N SER A 18 -0.08 -29.10 -17.81
CA SER A 18 1.18 -28.40 -18.07
C SER A 18 1.39 -27.14 -17.22
N VAL A 19 0.34 -26.68 -16.53
CA VAL A 19 0.35 -25.47 -15.71
C VAL A 19 0.48 -25.85 -14.23
N ASP A 20 1.48 -25.29 -13.56
CA ASP A 20 1.63 -25.44 -12.12
C ASP A 20 0.52 -24.70 -11.37
N VAL A 21 0.11 -25.24 -10.23
CA VAL A 21 -0.98 -24.65 -9.43
C VAL A 21 -0.66 -23.21 -8.96
N GLY A 22 0.63 -22.88 -8.82
CA GLY A 22 1.10 -21.54 -8.45
C GLY A 22 1.01 -20.51 -9.58
N ASP A 23 0.84 -20.95 -10.83
CA ASP A 23 0.68 -20.08 -11.99
C ASP A 23 -0.79 -19.74 -12.25
N ILE A 24 -1.72 -20.38 -11.53
CA ILE A 24 -3.14 -20.02 -11.56
C ILE A 24 -3.29 -18.63 -10.95
N TRP A 25 -3.92 -17.74 -11.70
CA TRP A 25 -4.19 -16.38 -11.23
C TRP A 25 -5.03 -16.41 -9.94
N GLY A 26 -4.57 -15.68 -8.92
CA GLY A 26 -5.16 -15.67 -7.58
C GLY A 26 -4.55 -16.70 -6.60
N VAL A 27 -3.75 -17.66 -7.06
CA VAL A 27 -3.02 -18.59 -6.19
C VAL A 27 -1.60 -18.07 -5.94
N GLY A 28 -1.38 -17.42 -4.79
CA GLY A 28 -0.04 -16.99 -4.40
C GLY A 28 0.86 -18.12 -3.89
N SER A 29 2.16 -17.86 -3.74
CA SER A 29 3.17 -18.84 -3.29
C SER A 29 2.79 -19.58 -2.00
N LYS A 30 2.23 -18.89 -1.00
CA LYS A 30 1.77 -19.51 0.25
C LYS A 30 0.57 -20.43 0.04
N SER A 31 -0.34 -20.07 -0.87
CA SER A 31 -1.51 -20.88 -1.22
C SER A 31 -1.08 -22.12 -2.00
N ALA A 32 -0.18 -21.96 -2.98
CA ALA A 32 0.42 -23.07 -3.72
C ALA A 32 1.11 -24.07 -2.78
N LEU A 33 1.89 -23.59 -1.79
CA LEU A 33 2.51 -24.47 -0.78
C LEU A 33 1.50 -25.27 0.04
N LYS A 34 0.31 -24.72 0.36
CA LYS A 34 -0.75 -25.46 1.06
C LYS A 34 -1.35 -26.55 0.17
N LEU A 35 -1.60 -26.25 -1.10
CA LEU A 35 -2.15 -27.19 -2.07
C LEU A 35 -1.18 -28.33 -2.37
N ASN A 36 0.11 -28.01 -2.55
CA ASN A 36 1.17 -28.99 -2.76
C ASN A 36 1.28 -30.01 -1.62
N ARG A 37 1.01 -29.60 -0.37
CA ARG A 37 1.02 -30.51 0.80
C ARG A 37 -0.10 -31.56 0.75
N VAL A 38 -1.16 -31.31 -0.01
CA VAL A 38 -2.30 -32.22 -0.19
C VAL A 38 -2.22 -32.93 -1.56
N GLY A 39 -1.09 -32.80 -2.28
CA GLY A 39 -0.86 -33.43 -3.59
C GLY A 39 -1.46 -32.68 -4.78
N ILE A 40 -1.98 -31.46 -4.57
CA ILE A 40 -2.50 -30.61 -5.64
C ILE A 40 -1.35 -29.73 -6.14
N THR A 41 -0.65 -30.18 -7.18
CA THR A 41 0.53 -29.50 -7.74
C THR A 41 0.28 -28.84 -9.09
N THR A 42 -0.66 -29.35 -9.88
CA THR A 42 -1.00 -28.84 -11.21
C THR A 42 -2.39 -28.21 -11.24
N ALA A 43 -2.66 -27.39 -12.24
CA ALA A 43 -4.00 -26.83 -12.45
C ALA A 43 -5.04 -27.92 -12.75
N LEU A 44 -4.64 -29.03 -13.38
CA LEU A 44 -5.52 -30.20 -13.57
C LEU A 44 -5.92 -30.84 -12.24
N ASN A 45 -4.98 -31.00 -11.31
CA ASN A 45 -5.27 -31.54 -9.98
C ASN A 45 -6.20 -30.61 -9.22
N PHE A 46 -6.03 -29.29 -9.36
CA PHE A 46 -6.91 -28.30 -8.73
C PHE A 46 -8.32 -28.33 -9.34
N TYR A 47 -8.42 -28.47 -10.66
CA TYR A 47 -9.70 -28.62 -11.36
C TYR A 47 -10.45 -29.88 -10.92
N LYS A 48 -9.76 -31.01 -10.75
CA LYS A 48 -10.35 -32.30 -10.33
C LYS A 48 -10.52 -32.46 -8.82
N ALA A 49 -10.02 -31.52 -8.02
CA ALA A 49 -10.08 -31.62 -6.56
C ALA A 49 -11.50 -31.37 -6.03
N ASP A 50 -11.79 -31.94 -4.86
CA ASP A 50 -13.05 -31.67 -4.17
C ASP A 50 -13.12 -30.21 -3.72
N ILE A 51 -14.25 -29.56 -4.01
CA ILE A 51 -14.46 -28.15 -3.69
C ILE A 51 -14.40 -27.87 -2.19
N GLY A 52 -14.79 -28.84 -1.34
CA GLY A 52 -14.69 -28.73 0.11
C GLY A 52 -13.23 -28.66 0.59
N ILE A 53 -12.34 -29.43 -0.03
CA ILE A 53 -10.89 -29.35 0.24
C ILE A 53 -10.34 -27.96 -0.17
N ILE A 54 -10.78 -27.43 -1.31
CA ILE A 54 -10.33 -26.10 -1.77
C ILE A 54 -10.86 -25.00 -0.84
N GLU A 55 -12.13 -25.07 -0.44
CA GLU A 55 -12.76 -24.11 0.47
C GLU A 55 -12.11 -24.13 1.85
N THR A 56 -11.76 -25.31 2.38
CA THR A 56 -11.08 -25.41 3.68
C THR A 56 -9.66 -24.85 3.64
N LEU A 57 -8.92 -25.04 2.54
CA LEU A 57 -7.53 -24.57 2.41
C LEU A 57 -7.40 -23.08 2.06
N LEU A 58 -8.28 -22.58 1.19
CA LEU A 58 -8.19 -21.26 0.54
C LEU A 58 -9.39 -20.34 0.82
N GLY A 59 -10.45 -20.84 1.45
CA GLY A 59 -11.66 -20.07 1.77
C GLY A 59 -12.47 -19.67 0.54
N VAL A 60 -13.22 -18.58 0.68
CA VAL A 60 -14.11 -18.04 -0.38
C VAL A 60 -13.34 -17.72 -1.67
N ASN A 61 -12.08 -17.28 -1.56
CA ASN A 61 -11.26 -16.98 -2.74
C ASN A 61 -10.90 -18.24 -3.52
N GLY A 62 -10.61 -19.36 -2.85
CA GLY A 62 -10.39 -20.64 -3.52
C GLY A 62 -11.62 -21.13 -4.27
N LYS A 63 -12.80 -20.99 -3.67
CA LYS A 63 -14.08 -21.30 -4.32
C LYS A 63 -14.29 -20.49 -5.60
N ARG A 64 -13.95 -19.19 -5.57
CA ARG A 64 -14.05 -18.30 -6.75
C ARG A 64 -13.10 -18.75 -7.86
N ILE A 65 -11.84 -19.02 -7.53
CA ILE A 65 -10.84 -19.52 -8.50
C ILE A 65 -11.29 -20.86 -9.10
N TYR A 66 -11.81 -21.78 -8.27
CA TYR A 66 -12.37 -23.04 -8.74
C TYR A 66 -13.49 -22.78 -9.75
N ARG A 67 -14.48 -21.95 -9.41
CA ARG A 67 -15.58 -21.61 -10.32
C ARG A 67 -15.12 -20.93 -11.61
N GLU A 68 -14.10 -20.07 -11.54
CA GLU A 68 -13.50 -19.43 -12.72
C GLU A 68 -12.86 -20.45 -13.67
N LEU A 69 -12.18 -21.48 -13.15
CA LEU A 69 -11.64 -22.56 -13.98
C LEU A 69 -12.72 -23.40 -14.67
N TYR A 70 -13.94 -23.40 -14.14
CA TYR A 70 -15.12 -24.00 -14.78
C TYR A 70 -15.86 -23.01 -15.71
N GLY A 71 -15.26 -21.85 -16.02
CA GLY A 71 -15.83 -20.86 -16.93
C GLY A 71 -16.83 -19.89 -16.28
N HIS A 72 -17.01 -19.94 -14.95
CA HIS A 72 -17.87 -18.99 -14.25
C HIS A 72 -17.06 -17.76 -13.81
N SER A 73 -17.19 -16.65 -14.55
CA SER A 73 -16.59 -15.38 -14.17
C SER A 73 -17.08 -14.94 -12.78
N CYS A 74 -16.19 -14.94 -11.79
CA CYS A 74 -16.50 -14.56 -10.41
C CYS A 74 -16.06 -13.13 -10.07
N LEU A 75 -15.20 -12.53 -10.90
CA LEU A 75 -14.72 -11.17 -10.77
C LEU A 75 -15.23 -10.34 -11.94
N ALA A 76 -16.15 -9.41 -11.64
CA ALA A 76 -16.58 -8.43 -12.62
C ALA A 76 -15.44 -7.46 -12.93
N ILE A 77 -15.25 -7.12 -14.20
CA ILE A 77 -14.38 -6.02 -14.60
C ILE A 77 -15.09 -4.73 -14.14
N GLU A 78 -14.50 -4.04 -13.16
CA GLU A 78 -15.05 -2.77 -12.67
C GLU A 78 -14.77 -1.65 -13.68
N GLU A 79 -15.81 -1.09 -14.30
CA GLU A 79 -15.67 0.04 -15.25
C GLU A 79 -15.30 1.35 -14.55
N VAL A 80 -15.70 1.51 -13.28
CA VAL A 80 -15.41 2.68 -12.45
C VAL A 80 -14.70 2.23 -11.19
N ALA A 81 -13.47 2.73 -10.99
CA ALA A 81 -12.71 2.43 -9.79
C ALA A 81 -13.47 2.91 -8.53
N PRO A 82 -13.64 2.04 -7.51
CA PRO A 82 -14.35 2.41 -6.30
C PRO A 82 -13.61 3.54 -5.57
N LEU A 83 -14.38 4.34 -4.84
CA LEU A 83 -13.85 5.39 -3.97
C LEU A 83 -12.79 4.80 -3.03
N ARG A 84 -11.62 5.44 -2.98
CA ARG A 84 -10.52 4.96 -2.14
C ARG A 84 -10.97 4.95 -0.68
N ARG A 85 -10.82 3.79 -0.03
CA ARG A 85 -11.16 3.62 1.38
C ARG A 85 -10.10 4.20 2.32
N GLN A 86 -8.85 4.21 1.88
CA GLN A 86 -7.71 4.67 2.66
C GLN A 86 -6.57 5.18 1.77
N ILE A 87 -5.77 6.09 2.29
CA ILE A 87 -4.54 6.57 1.68
C ILE A 87 -3.39 6.25 2.61
N VAL A 88 -2.46 5.41 2.13
CA VAL A 88 -1.26 5.04 2.88
C VAL A 88 -0.02 5.63 2.21
N SER A 89 0.84 6.22 3.02
CA SER A 89 2.16 6.69 2.63
C SER A 89 3.18 6.11 3.60
N SER A 90 3.92 5.09 3.15
CA SER A 90 4.92 4.41 3.98
C SER A 90 6.24 4.17 3.24
N ARG A 91 7.31 4.41 3.99
CA ARG A 91 8.76 4.27 3.77
C ARG A 91 9.45 3.06 4.40
N SER A 92 10.06 2.13 3.66
CA SER A 92 11.23 1.46 4.26
C SER A 92 12.37 2.47 4.28
N PHE A 93 12.99 2.67 5.43
CA PHE A 93 14.08 3.62 5.61
C PHE A 93 15.37 3.08 4.98
N GLY A 94 16.21 3.98 4.47
CA GLY A 94 17.51 3.59 3.89
C GLY A 94 18.51 3.08 4.92
N ALA A 95 18.37 3.48 6.18
CA ALA A 95 19.08 2.90 7.31
C ALA A 95 18.09 2.64 8.43
N ASP A 96 18.44 1.74 9.35
CA ASP A 96 17.64 1.61 10.57
C ASP A 96 17.82 2.87 11.40
N LEU A 97 16.72 3.57 11.67
CA LEU A 97 16.69 4.84 12.39
C LEU A 97 16.38 4.57 13.86
N SER A 98 17.11 5.22 14.75
CA SER A 98 16.83 5.21 16.18
C SER A 98 16.47 6.58 16.72
N GLY A 99 16.83 7.66 16.03
CA GLY A 99 16.54 9.02 16.48
C GLY A 99 15.08 9.40 16.24
N PHE A 100 14.44 9.98 17.26
CA PHE A 100 13.09 10.53 17.11
C PHE A 100 13.01 11.53 15.96
N ASP A 101 13.97 12.45 15.86
CA ASP A 101 13.96 13.51 14.85
C ASP A 101 14.09 12.97 13.43
N GLU A 102 14.93 11.95 13.20
CA GLU A 102 15.07 11.31 11.88
C GLU A 102 13.75 10.64 11.45
N ILE A 103 13.08 9.98 12.38
CA ILE A 103 11.79 9.31 12.13
C ILE A 103 10.69 10.35 11.92
N ASN A 104 10.68 11.41 12.72
CA ASN A 104 9.72 12.51 12.60
C ASN A 104 9.87 13.25 11.27
N GLN A 105 11.10 13.44 10.80
CA GLN A 105 11.41 14.01 9.51
C GLN A 105 10.81 13.16 8.38
N ALA A 106 11.10 11.86 8.40
CA ALA A 106 10.56 10.93 7.41
C ALA A 106 9.03 10.90 7.42
N LEU A 107 8.41 10.82 8.60
CA LEU A 107 6.96 10.78 8.75
C LEU A 107 6.29 12.10 8.34
N THR A 108 6.91 13.25 8.58
CA THR A 108 6.42 14.54 8.09
C THR A 108 6.31 14.53 6.56
N THR A 109 7.39 14.14 5.88
CA THR A 109 7.39 14.08 4.41
C THR A 109 6.38 13.06 3.88
N LEU A 110 6.24 11.92 4.56
CA LEU A 110 5.23 10.91 4.19
C LEU A 110 3.80 11.40 4.41
N THR A 111 3.55 12.14 5.48
CA THR A 111 2.25 12.77 5.78
C THR A 111 1.89 13.77 4.70
N ARG A 112 2.82 14.67 4.34
CA ARG A 112 2.63 15.62 3.25
C ARG A 112 2.30 14.93 1.93
N LYS A 113 3.01 13.83 1.60
CA LYS A 113 2.70 13.00 0.42
C LYS A 113 1.31 12.36 0.50
N ALA A 114 0.86 11.94 1.69
CA ALA A 114 -0.49 11.40 1.89
C ALA A 114 -1.55 12.49 1.68
N VAL A 115 -1.36 13.67 2.26
CA VAL A 115 -2.24 14.83 2.11
C VAL A 115 -2.32 15.29 0.65
N ASN A 116 -1.19 15.36 -0.05
CA ASN A 116 -1.19 15.68 -1.49
C ASN A 116 -1.99 14.67 -2.32
N LYS A 117 -1.99 13.38 -1.97
CA LYS A 117 -2.83 12.37 -2.63
C LYS A 117 -4.31 12.55 -2.29
N LEU A 118 -4.60 12.93 -1.05
CA LEU A 118 -5.94 13.18 -0.54
C LEU A 118 -6.56 14.41 -1.23
N ASN A 119 -5.81 15.51 -1.32
CA ASN A 119 -6.23 16.74 -2.00
C ASN A 119 -6.41 16.55 -3.52
N LYS A 120 -5.53 15.79 -4.17
CA LYS A 120 -5.67 15.43 -5.61
C LYS A 120 -6.97 14.68 -5.92
N GLN A 121 -7.57 14.06 -4.92
CA GLN A 121 -8.82 13.30 -5.05
C GLN A 121 -10.01 14.04 -4.44
N SER A 122 -9.83 15.28 -3.98
CA SER A 122 -10.85 16.07 -3.29
C SER A 122 -11.51 15.30 -2.14
N LEU A 123 -10.68 14.61 -1.36
CA LEU A 123 -11.10 13.85 -0.17
C LEU A 123 -10.67 14.56 1.11
N ALA A 124 -11.32 14.22 2.21
CA ALA A 124 -10.95 14.58 3.58
C ALA A 124 -10.93 13.32 4.45
N THR A 125 -10.17 13.32 5.55
CA THR A 125 -10.02 12.15 6.43
C THR A 125 -10.56 12.40 7.83
N THR A 126 -11.16 11.39 8.44
CA THR A 126 -11.61 11.42 9.85
C THR A 126 -10.83 10.44 10.73
N SER A 127 -9.85 9.70 10.19
CA SER A 127 -8.97 8.87 11.00
C SER A 127 -7.53 8.91 10.49
N MET A 128 -6.60 8.98 11.43
CA MET A 128 -5.17 9.00 11.15
C MET A 128 -4.45 7.97 12.00
N SER A 129 -3.65 7.14 11.35
CA SER A 129 -2.80 6.16 11.99
C SER A 129 -1.34 6.41 11.64
N VAL A 130 -0.49 6.44 12.66
CA VAL A 130 0.97 6.50 12.51
C VAL A 130 1.52 5.17 13.00
N PHE A 131 2.46 4.60 12.24
CA PHE A 131 3.11 3.35 12.60
C PHE A 131 4.59 3.37 12.28
N ILE A 132 5.37 2.66 13.10
CA ILE A 132 6.80 2.41 12.96
C ILE A 132 7.10 0.98 13.38
N TYR A 133 8.01 0.31 12.68
CA TYR A 133 8.39 -1.05 13.01
C TYR A 133 9.86 -1.35 12.76
N THR A 134 10.39 -2.26 13.57
CA THR A 134 11.78 -2.77 13.46
C THR A 134 11.89 -3.78 12.33
N ASN A 135 13.12 -4.08 11.90
CA ASN A 135 13.33 -4.95 10.75
C ASN A 135 12.96 -6.42 11.07
N PRO A 136 11.88 -6.99 10.48
CA PRO A 136 11.48 -8.37 10.75
C PRO A 136 12.44 -9.40 10.15
N PHE A 137 13.34 -8.99 9.27
CA PHE A 137 14.30 -9.87 8.60
C PHE A 137 15.62 -10.03 9.38
N LYS A 138 15.82 -9.25 10.45
CA LYS A 138 17.01 -9.36 11.32
C LYS A 138 16.74 -10.29 12.49
N LYS A 139 17.41 -11.45 12.52
CA LYS A 139 17.24 -12.47 13.57
C LYS A 139 17.66 -12.02 14.98
N ASN A 140 18.52 -11.02 15.09
CA ASN A 140 19.09 -10.54 16.36
C ASN A 140 18.47 -9.23 16.87
N VAL A 141 17.29 -8.85 16.36
CA VAL A 141 16.59 -7.62 16.77
C VAL A 141 15.16 -7.99 17.15
N PRO A 142 14.61 -7.45 18.25
CA PRO A 142 13.22 -7.69 18.61
C PRO A 142 12.29 -7.16 17.50
N CYS A 143 11.35 -8.01 17.07
CA CYS A 143 10.31 -7.66 16.11
C CYS A 143 9.22 -6.85 16.80
N ILE A 144 9.25 -5.53 16.63
CA ILE A 144 8.35 -4.59 17.30
C ILE A 144 7.61 -3.80 16.25
N ASN A 145 6.31 -3.63 16.48
CA ASN A 145 5.42 -2.83 15.65
C ASN A 145 4.64 -1.89 16.57
N LEU A 146 4.98 -0.60 16.51
CA LEU A 146 4.35 0.44 17.30
C LEU A 146 3.42 1.23 16.38
N SER A 147 2.16 1.33 16.77
CA SER A 147 1.17 2.08 15.99
C SER A 147 0.14 2.73 16.89
N LYS A 148 -0.36 3.89 16.48
CA LYS A 148 -1.47 4.56 17.14
C LYS A 148 -2.40 5.15 16.09
N THR A 149 -3.69 4.97 16.34
CA THR A 149 -4.77 5.51 15.53
C THR A 149 -5.58 6.48 16.37
N ILE A 150 -5.97 7.59 15.76
CA ILE A 150 -6.95 8.54 16.31
C ILE A 150 -8.09 8.75 15.33
N GLY A 151 -9.27 9.02 15.89
CA GLY A 151 -10.40 9.57 15.17
C GLY A 151 -10.45 11.09 15.35
N MET A 152 -10.91 11.79 14.32
CA MET A 152 -11.18 13.22 14.30
C MET A 152 -12.69 13.40 14.15
N SER A 153 -13.28 14.31 14.92
CA SER A 153 -14.72 14.59 14.86
C SER A 153 -15.13 15.30 13.56
N VAL A 154 -14.20 16.03 12.96
CA VAL A 154 -14.39 16.78 11.72
C VAL A 154 -13.46 16.20 10.65
N PRO A 155 -13.91 16.05 9.38
CA PRO A 155 -13.04 15.67 8.28
C PRO A 155 -11.95 16.73 8.05
N ILE A 156 -10.69 16.30 7.97
CA ILE A 156 -9.53 17.18 7.78
C ILE A 156 -8.84 16.84 6.46
N SER A 157 -8.56 17.86 5.64
CA SER A 157 -7.74 17.78 4.43
C SER A 157 -6.47 18.66 4.49
N ASP A 158 -6.37 19.56 5.47
CA ASP A 158 -5.24 20.49 5.60
C ASP A 158 -3.99 19.82 6.20
N GLU A 159 -2.85 19.98 5.51
CA GLU A 159 -1.53 19.54 5.98
C GLU A 159 -1.09 20.25 7.26
N LYS A 160 -1.50 21.50 7.48
CA LYS A 160 -1.16 22.27 8.70
C LYS A 160 -1.72 21.63 9.97
N LEU A 161 -2.82 20.89 9.86
CA LEU A 161 -3.44 20.18 10.97
C LEU A 161 -2.89 18.74 11.08
N LEU A 162 -2.74 18.05 9.95
CA LEU A 162 -2.33 16.64 9.93
C LEU A 162 -0.84 16.42 10.26
N ILE A 163 0.07 17.34 9.86
CA ILE A 163 1.50 17.21 10.16
C ILE A 163 1.79 17.28 11.67
N PRO A 164 1.31 18.30 12.42
CA PRO A 164 1.50 18.33 13.87
C PRO A 164 0.83 17.16 14.59
N LEU A 165 -0.31 16.68 14.09
CA LEU A 165 -0.95 15.46 14.60
C LEU A 165 -0.04 14.24 14.41
N CYS A 166 0.64 14.11 13.27
CA CYS A 166 1.62 13.05 13.04
C CYS A 166 2.72 13.05 14.10
N ALA A 167 3.33 14.21 14.34
CA ALA A 167 4.41 14.36 15.30
C ALA A 167 3.94 14.04 16.73
N LYS A 168 2.73 14.47 17.10
CA LYS A 168 2.12 14.13 18.40
C LYS A 168 1.91 12.63 18.56
N LEU A 169 1.39 11.95 17.55
CA LEU A 169 1.20 10.50 17.57
C LEU A 169 2.52 9.74 17.62
N LEU A 170 3.51 10.18 16.84
CA LEU A 170 4.85 9.62 16.90
C LEU A 170 5.42 9.72 18.31
N LYS A 171 5.30 10.88 18.96
CA LYS A 171 5.79 11.08 20.33
C LYS A 171 5.13 10.14 21.35
N GLN A 172 3.89 9.71 21.11
CA GLN A 172 3.19 8.77 21.98
C GLN A 172 3.60 7.31 21.76
N ILE A 173 4.02 6.94 20.55
CA ILE A 173 4.40 5.56 20.21
C ILE A 173 5.91 5.33 20.22
N TYR A 174 6.70 6.39 20.16
CA TYR A 174 8.14 6.26 20.05
C TYR A 174 8.72 5.78 21.39
N GLU A 175 9.39 4.63 21.33
CA GLU A 175 10.14 4.07 22.45
C GLU A 175 11.64 4.10 22.10
N PRO A 176 12.48 4.75 22.93
CA PRO A 176 13.92 4.75 22.72
C PRO A 176 14.49 3.34 22.90
N GLY A 177 15.63 3.07 22.24
CA GLY A 177 16.32 1.78 22.32
C GLY A 177 16.07 0.84 21.14
N TYR A 178 15.10 1.17 20.28
CA TYR A 178 14.83 0.41 19.06
C TYR A 178 15.40 1.05 17.80
N ARG A 179 15.60 0.20 16.79
CA ARG A 179 16.08 0.55 15.46
C ARG A 179 14.97 0.27 14.45
N PHE A 180 14.26 1.32 14.07
CA PHE A 180 13.12 1.25 13.18
C PHE A 180 13.58 1.18 11.73
N TYR A 181 13.01 0.23 10.99
CA TYR A 181 13.33 -0.03 9.58
C TYR A 181 12.27 0.55 8.64
N LYS A 182 11.04 0.73 9.10
CA LYS A 182 9.97 1.32 8.30
C LYS A 182 9.00 2.10 9.17
N GLY A 183 8.44 3.14 8.57
CA GLY A 183 7.33 3.88 9.13
C GLY A 183 6.39 4.41 8.06
N GLY A 184 5.23 4.86 8.49
CA GLY A 184 4.28 5.51 7.61
C GLY A 184 3.07 6.07 8.32
N VAL A 185 2.25 6.73 7.50
CA VAL A 185 0.96 7.26 7.88
C VAL A 185 -0.12 6.64 7.01
N MET A 186 -1.24 6.31 7.64
CA MET A 186 -2.48 5.89 7.00
C MET A 186 -3.57 6.89 7.34
N LEU A 187 -4.22 7.43 6.30
CA LEU A 187 -5.41 8.26 6.40
C LEU A 187 -6.60 7.39 6.01
N GLY A 188 -7.55 7.22 6.94
CA GLY A 188 -8.71 6.36 6.78
C GLY A 188 -10.02 7.14 6.85
N ASN A 189 -11.13 6.40 6.76
CA ASN A 189 -12.49 6.95 6.80
C ASN A 189 -12.62 8.20 5.90
N LEU A 190 -12.26 8.01 4.64
CA LEU A 190 -12.20 9.08 3.66
C LEU A 190 -13.61 9.49 3.23
N THR A 191 -13.87 10.78 3.26
CA THR A 191 -15.11 11.39 2.78
C THR A 191 -14.78 12.35 1.65
N LEU A 192 -15.74 12.65 0.78
CA LEU A 192 -15.58 13.77 -0.15
C LEU A 192 -15.39 15.04 0.66
N ASP A 193 -14.41 15.86 0.27
CA ASP A 193 -14.16 17.17 0.87
C ASP A 193 -15.26 18.14 0.42
N LYS A 194 -16.45 17.97 0.99
CA LYS A 194 -17.55 18.94 0.91
C LYS A 194 -17.27 19.98 1.99
N SER A 195 -16.24 20.79 1.80
CA SER A 195 -15.85 21.81 2.78
C SER A 195 -16.97 22.84 2.93
N GLN A 196 -17.96 22.57 3.80
CA GLN A 196 -18.79 23.61 4.37
C GLN A 196 -17.92 24.30 5.40
N GLN A 197 -17.39 25.47 5.03
CA GLN A 197 -16.63 26.30 5.96
C GLN A 197 -17.54 26.64 7.15
N ASP A 198 -17.04 26.41 8.35
CA ASP A 198 -17.74 26.80 9.56
C ASP A 198 -17.86 28.34 9.57
N LEU A 199 -19.08 28.86 9.73
CA LEU A 199 -19.42 30.26 9.50
C LEU A 199 -18.64 31.22 10.44
N PHE A 200 -18.12 30.69 11.53
CA PHE A 200 -17.46 31.44 12.61
C PHE A 200 -15.94 31.22 12.68
N VAL A 201 -15.35 30.40 11.81
CA VAL A 201 -13.90 30.25 11.76
C VAL A 201 -13.33 31.43 10.97
N ALA A 202 -12.63 32.32 11.66
CA ALA A 202 -11.91 33.43 11.07
C ALA A 202 -10.99 32.89 9.97
N ASN A 203 -11.36 33.21 8.73
CA ASN A 203 -10.67 32.73 7.55
C ASN A 203 -9.40 33.58 7.41
N ASP A 204 -8.32 33.16 8.07
CA ASP A 204 -6.99 33.53 7.60
C ASP A 204 -6.92 32.99 6.18
N LYS A 205 -7.11 33.88 5.21
CA LYS A 205 -6.86 33.64 3.79
C LYS A 205 -5.38 33.27 3.67
N SER A 206 -5.02 32.04 4.02
CA SER A 206 -3.78 31.46 3.57
C SER A 206 -4.00 31.17 2.10
N THR A 207 -3.75 32.21 1.30
CA THR A 207 -3.32 32.13 -0.08
C THR A 207 -2.62 30.79 -0.26
N GLN A 208 -3.17 29.97 -1.16
CA GLN A 208 -2.64 28.65 -1.46
C GLN A 208 -1.22 28.80 -2.01
N LEU A 209 -0.20 28.89 -1.14
CA LEU A 209 1.21 28.91 -1.58
C LEU A 209 1.55 27.63 -2.37
N SER A 210 0.78 26.56 -2.17
CA SER A 210 0.85 25.30 -2.92
C SER A 210 0.36 25.41 -4.36
N SER A 211 -0.44 26.42 -4.73
CA SER A 211 -0.85 26.66 -6.13
C SER A 211 0.19 27.42 -6.95
N HIS A 212 1.23 27.97 -6.29
CA HIS A 212 2.34 28.60 -6.96
C HIS A 212 3.18 27.55 -7.72
N PRO A 213 3.70 27.83 -8.92
CA PRO A 213 4.53 26.88 -9.69
C PRO A 213 5.74 26.35 -8.90
N TYR A 214 6.25 27.15 -7.97
CA TYR A 214 7.36 26.81 -7.07
C TYR A 214 6.92 26.28 -5.70
N GLY A 215 5.62 26.04 -5.46
CA GLY A 215 5.09 25.55 -4.19
C GLY A 215 5.66 24.18 -3.77
N HIS A 216 6.16 23.39 -4.73
CA HIS A 216 6.85 22.13 -4.46
C HIS A 216 8.23 22.31 -3.79
N LEU A 217 8.84 23.51 -3.88
CA LEU A 217 10.11 23.84 -3.22
C LEU A 217 9.92 24.18 -1.74
N LEU A 218 8.70 24.55 -1.34
CA LEU A 218 8.39 24.80 0.07
C LEU A 218 8.54 23.50 0.84
N ARG A 219 9.23 23.56 1.98
CA ARG A 219 9.43 22.44 2.89
C ARG A 219 9.07 22.88 4.30
N TYR A 220 8.48 21.97 5.07
CA TYR A 220 8.31 22.22 6.49
C TYR A 220 9.66 22.14 7.18
N ALA A 221 9.87 22.93 8.23
CA ALA A 221 11.12 22.88 8.99
C ALA A 221 11.41 21.47 9.54
N SER A 222 10.36 20.72 9.90
CA SER A 222 10.49 19.33 10.33
C SER A 222 10.85 18.35 9.20
N GLU A 223 10.85 18.75 7.93
CA GLU A 223 11.37 17.95 6.81
C GLU A 223 12.88 18.12 6.61
N LEU A 224 13.47 19.14 7.25
CA LEU A 224 14.91 19.40 7.18
C LEU A 224 15.63 18.53 8.22
N GLY A 225 16.79 18.02 7.83
CA GLY A 225 17.58 17.10 8.65
C GLY A 225 18.50 16.27 7.76
N ASN A 226 18.80 15.06 8.18
CA ASN A 226 19.65 14.16 7.40
C ASN A 226 18.82 13.33 6.40
N ASP A 227 19.51 12.83 5.38
CA ASP A 227 18.88 12.06 4.29
C ASP A 227 18.94 10.54 4.53
N ARG A 228 19.30 10.10 5.74
CA ARG A 228 19.50 8.67 6.07
C ARG A 228 18.22 7.85 5.94
N TRP A 229 17.07 8.50 6.12
CA TRP A 229 15.76 7.87 6.02
C TRP A 229 15.32 7.64 4.56
N LEU A 230 15.94 8.30 3.58
CA LEU A 230 15.58 8.13 2.17
C LEU A 230 15.71 6.66 1.77
N PRO A 231 14.76 6.12 0.99
CA PRO A 231 14.77 4.72 0.62
C PRO A 231 16.00 4.40 -0.25
N ARG A 232 16.58 3.21 -0.07
CA ARG A 232 17.61 2.71 -1.00
C ARG A 232 16.95 2.35 -2.34
N ALA A 233 17.45 2.95 -3.41
CA ALA A 233 17.00 2.72 -4.78
C ALA A 233 18.06 1.97 -5.62
N GLU A 234 18.93 1.19 -4.97
CA GLU A 234 20.07 0.49 -5.62
C GLU A 234 19.65 -0.53 -6.69
N PHE A 235 18.43 -1.06 -6.62
CA PHE A 235 17.86 -1.99 -7.61
C PHE A 235 16.83 -1.32 -8.54
N GLN A 236 16.87 0.01 -8.66
CA GLN A 236 15.99 0.72 -9.58
C GLN A 236 16.41 0.42 -11.03
N SER A 237 15.46 0.01 -11.87
CA SER A 237 15.69 -0.10 -13.32
C SER A 237 15.99 1.27 -13.92
N ASN A 238 16.87 1.31 -14.92
CA ASN A 238 17.22 2.53 -15.64
C ASN A 238 15.97 3.30 -16.12
N ARG A 239 16.01 4.62 -15.95
CA ARG A 239 14.92 5.56 -16.22
C ARG A 239 15.00 6.10 -17.64
N PHE A 240 15.02 5.20 -18.62
CA PHE A 240 15.16 5.54 -20.05
C PHE A 240 14.18 6.64 -20.51
N THR A 241 12.96 6.67 -19.97
CA THR A 241 11.92 7.62 -20.39
C THR A 241 11.89 8.93 -19.60
N THR A 242 12.60 9.03 -18.47
CA THR A 242 12.47 10.18 -17.55
C THR A 242 13.80 10.82 -17.16
N HIS A 243 14.94 10.26 -17.55
CA HIS A 243 16.25 10.81 -17.25
C HIS A 243 17.16 10.76 -18.48
N TRP A 244 17.50 11.93 -19.02
CA TRP A 244 18.31 12.05 -20.25
C TRP A 244 19.66 11.32 -20.14
N ASN A 245 20.30 11.35 -18.97
CA ASN A 245 21.61 10.70 -18.78
C ASN A 245 21.52 9.16 -18.64
N GLU A 246 20.31 8.60 -18.57
CA GLU A 246 20.09 7.15 -18.49
C GLU A 246 19.50 6.61 -19.81
N LEU A 247 19.48 7.43 -20.87
CA LEU A 247 19.09 6.98 -22.20
C LEU A 247 20.06 5.90 -22.71
N LEU A 248 19.51 4.94 -23.44
CA LEU A 248 20.30 3.90 -24.07
C LEU A 248 21.16 4.56 -25.17
N SER A 249 22.46 4.72 -24.94
CA SER A 249 23.40 5.11 -25.99
C SER A 249 23.69 3.88 -26.86
N VAL A 250 23.19 3.91 -28.09
CA VAL A 250 23.43 2.88 -29.12
C VAL A 250 24.52 3.36 -30.07
#